data_AF-A0A8T3MWE1-F1
#
_entry.id   AF-A0A8T3MWE1-F1
#
_cell.length_a   1.000
_cell.length_b   1.000
_cell.length_c   1.000
_cell.angle_alpha   90.00
_cell.angle_beta   90.00
_cell.angle_gamma   90.00
#
_symmetry.space_group_name_H-M   'P 1'
#
loop_
_entity.id
_entity.type
_entity.pdbx_description
1 polymer ?
#
loop_
_entity_poly.entity_id
_entity_poly.type
_entity_poly.pdbx_seq_one_letter_code
_entity_poly.pdbx_strand_id
1 'polypeptide(L)'
;AGPALGGNLIVQSSLVTSAYTVKSASASASCASGHVMLSGGGVVTTTDTLDKVRLVASYPSAAGTWTVTGSALVARTKTWSIRAYVVCSA
;
A
#
# COMPACT_ATOMS: atom_id res chain seq x y z
N ALA A 1 20.27 -32.26 -0.33
CA ALA A 1 19.14 -31.47 0.19
C ALA A 1 19.35 -30.02 -0.26
N GLY A 2 18.50 -29.49 -1.14
CA GLY A 2 18.56 -28.09 -1.53
C GLY A 2 18.04 -27.19 -0.39
N PRO A 3 18.42 -25.90 -0.35
CA PRO A 3 17.91 -24.99 0.67
C PRO A 3 16.38 -24.89 0.53
N ALA A 4 15.67 -24.97 1.65
CA ALA A 4 14.23 -24.73 1.68
C ALA A 4 13.97 -23.28 1.24
N LEU A 5 13.15 -23.09 0.21
CA LEU A 5 12.61 -21.78 -0.15
C LEU A 5 11.69 -21.35 0.99
N GLY A 6 12.22 -20.58 1.94
CA GLY A 6 11.41 -19.88 2.93
C GLY A 6 10.34 -19.07 2.21
N GLY A 7 9.07 -19.33 2.50
CA GLY A 7 7.96 -18.79 1.73
C GLY A 7 7.92 -17.26 1.76
N ASN A 8 7.80 -16.62 0.60
CA ASN A 8 7.61 -15.17 0.53
C ASN A 8 6.27 -14.80 1.18
N LEU A 9 6.30 -13.91 2.19
CA LEU A 9 5.11 -13.42 2.89
C LEU A 9 4.68 -12.07 2.30
N ILE A 10 3.38 -11.92 1.99
CA ILE A 10 2.80 -10.62 1.63
C ILE A 10 2.19 -10.01 2.89
N VAL A 11 2.77 -8.91 3.38
CA VAL A 11 2.25 -8.14 4.51
C VAL A 11 1.49 -6.92 3.99
N GLN A 12 0.30 -6.66 4.51
CA GLN A 12 -0.55 -5.54 4.11
C GLN A 12 -0.75 -4.55 5.25
N SER A 13 -0.79 -3.26 4.93
CA SER A 13 -1.18 -2.22 5.89
C SER A 13 -2.66 -2.31 6.23
N SER A 14 -3.10 -1.60 7.28
CA SER A 14 -4.51 -1.25 7.42
C SER A 14 -5.00 -0.43 6.22
N LEU A 15 -6.31 -0.49 5.96
CA LEU A 15 -6.94 0.31 4.92
C LEU A 15 -7.18 1.73 5.44
N VAL A 16 -6.65 2.73 4.74
CA VAL A 16 -6.96 4.13 5.03
C VAL A 16 -8.12 4.54 4.13
N THR A 17 -9.29 4.82 4.71
CA THR A 17 -10.51 5.20 3.96
C THR A 17 -10.91 6.62 4.28
N SER A 18 -11.32 7.39 3.26
CA SER A 18 -11.81 8.76 3.43
C SER A 18 -12.99 9.04 2.50
N ALA A 19 -13.93 9.86 2.98
CA ALA A 19 -15.08 10.36 2.23
C ALA A 19 -14.83 11.77 1.65
N TYR A 20 -13.59 12.26 1.74
CA TYR A 20 -13.22 13.62 1.34
C TYR A 20 -12.26 13.63 0.17
N THR A 21 -12.35 14.70 -0.61
CA THR A 21 -11.29 15.09 -1.54
C THR A 21 -10.02 15.37 -0.76
N VAL A 22 -8.93 14.68 -1.13
CA VAL A 22 -7.62 14.87 -0.52
C VAL A 22 -6.56 15.04 -1.59
N LYS A 23 -5.63 15.97 -1.34
CA LYS A 23 -4.46 16.16 -2.20
C LYS A 23 -3.42 15.07 -2.01
N SER A 24 -3.36 14.47 -0.82
CA SER A 24 -2.43 13.39 -0.49
C SER A 24 -2.93 12.63 0.73
N ALA A 25 -2.86 11.30 0.69
CA ALA A 25 -2.78 10.44 1.86
C ALA A 25 -1.78 9.31 1.59
N SER A 26 -1.25 8.72 2.65
CA SER A 26 -0.26 7.64 2.57
C SER A 26 -0.69 6.41 3.35
N ALA A 27 -0.19 5.27 2.91
CA ALA A 27 -0.24 4.01 3.64
C ALA A 27 1.14 3.35 3.56
N SER A 28 1.53 2.62 4.61
CA SER A 28 2.82 1.94 4.69
C SER A 28 2.67 0.54 5.24
N ALA A 29 3.42 -0.41 4.68
CA ALA A 29 3.50 -1.79 5.13
C ALA A 29 4.95 -2.17 5.39
N SER A 30 5.20 -2.93 6.45
CA SER A 30 6.54 -3.30 6.88
C SER A 30 6.68 -4.80 7.09
N CYS A 31 7.83 -5.34 6.73
CA CYS A 31 8.24 -6.68 7.11
C CYS A 31 8.53 -6.74 8.61
N ALA A 32 8.35 -7.93 9.20
CA ALA A 32 8.78 -8.17 10.57
C ALA A 32 10.31 -8.07 10.69
N SER A 33 10.82 -7.90 11.91
CA SER A 33 12.26 -7.94 12.15
C SER A 33 12.86 -9.26 11.68
N GLY A 34 14.08 -9.19 11.16
CA GLY A 34 14.77 -10.36 10.58
C GLY A 34 14.33 -10.74 9.16
N HIS A 35 13.26 -10.15 8.63
CA HIS A 35 12.80 -10.40 7.26
C HIS A 35 13.33 -9.32 6.31
N VAL A 36 13.64 -9.72 5.07
CA VAL A 36 14.12 -8.80 4.04
C VAL A 36 12.95 -8.39 3.14
N MET A 37 12.78 -7.08 2.95
CA MET A 37 11.84 -6.57 1.94
C MET A 37 12.40 -6.79 0.54
N LEU A 38 11.67 -7.54 -0.27
CA LEU A 38 12.02 -7.84 -1.66
C LEU A 38 11.39 -6.83 -2.63
N SER A 39 10.14 -6.44 -2.37
CA SER A 39 9.38 -5.49 -3.17
C SER A 39 8.17 -4.99 -2.38
N GLY A 40 7.39 -4.09 -2.98
CA GLY A 40 6.09 -3.71 -2.44
C GLY A 40 5.25 -3.00 -3.48
N GLY A 41 4.12 -2.48 -3.01
CA GLY A 41 3.20 -1.72 -3.84
C GLY A 41 2.04 -1.20 -3.01
N GLY A 42 0.99 -0.80 -3.70
CA GLY A 42 -0.25 -0.45 -3.05
C GLY A 42 -1.41 -0.40 -4.02
N VAL A 43 -2.59 -0.36 -3.45
CA VAL A 43 -3.84 -0.29 -4.18
C VAL A 43 -4.62 0.93 -3.70
N VAL A 44 -5.23 1.62 -4.66
CA VAL A 44 -6.21 2.67 -4.40
C VAL A 44 -7.54 2.21 -4.98
N THR A 45 -8.60 2.31 -4.20
CA THR A 45 -9.95 1.95 -4.63
C THR A 45 -10.91 3.10 -4.34
N THR A 46 -12.05 3.11 -5.02
CA THR A 46 -13.12 4.09 -4.78
C THR A 46 -14.48 3.51 -5.07
N THR A 47 -15.51 4.08 -4.44
CA THR A 47 -16.92 3.85 -4.77
C THR A 47 -17.46 4.86 -5.80
N ASP A 48 -16.63 5.82 -6.22
CA ASP A 48 -16.85 6.72 -7.36
C ASP A 48 -16.29 6.10 -8.65
N THR A 49 -15.93 6.93 -9.64
CA THR A 49 -15.22 6.49 -10.85
C THR A 49 -13.69 6.45 -10.64
N LEU A 50 -13.01 5.51 -11.29
CA LEU A 50 -11.57 5.29 -11.09
C LEU A 50 -10.70 6.47 -11.52
N ASP A 51 -11.17 7.34 -12.42
CA ASP A 51 -10.48 8.58 -12.82
C ASP A 51 -10.39 9.63 -11.68
N LYS A 52 -11.19 9.47 -10.62
CA LYS A 52 -11.20 10.38 -9.45
C LYS A 52 -10.14 10.05 -8.42
N VAL A 53 -9.46 8.92 -8.55
CA VAL A 53 -8.42 8.49 -7.62
C VAL A 53 -7.15 8.17 -8.35
N ARG A 54 -6.02 8.38 -7.67
CA ARG A 54 -4.72 8.11 -8.26
C ARG A 54 -3.75 7.61 -7.22
N LEU A 55 -3.03 6.54 -7.55
CA LEU A 55 -1.77 6.19 -6.91
C LEU A 55 -0.70 7.16 -7.42
N VAL A 56 -0.20 8.00 -6.52
CA VAL A 56 0.73 9.10 -6.85
C VAL A 56 2.17 8.59 -6.81
N ALA A 57 2.54 7.87 -5.76
CA ALA A 57 3.86 7.27 -5.63
C ALA A 57 3.81 5.92 -4.92
N SER A 58 4.82 5.09 -5.18
CA SER A 58 5.03 3.78 -4.57
C SER A 58 6.52 3.53 -4.49
N TYR A 59 7.07 3.47 -3.28
CA TYR A 59 8.52 3.45 -3.09
C TYR A 59 8.93 2.80 -1.75
N PRO A 60 10.16 2.27 -1.67
CA PRO A 60 10.75 1.84 -0.40
C PRO A 60 11.08 3.08 0.45
N SER A 61 10.39 3.27 1.58
CA SER A 61 10.57 4.47 2.42
C SER A 61 11.56 4.26 3.56
N ALA A 62 11.82 3.01 3.94
CA ALA A 62 12.84 2.63 4.91
C ALA A 62 13.24 1.16 4.68
N ALA A 63 14.29 0.70 5.36
CA ALA A 63 14.63 -0.72 5.39
C ALA A 63 13.42 -1.53 5.88
N GLY A 64 13.01 -2.53 5.10
CA GLY A 64 11.85 -3.37 5.43
C GLY A 64 10.48 -2.70 5.26
N THR A 65 10.38 -1.45 4.79
CA THR A 65 9.11 -0.71 4.73
C THR A 65 8.84 -0.13 3.34
N TRP A 66 7.65 -0.42 2.82
CA TRP A 66 7.13 0.14 1.59
C TRP A 66 6.04 1.17 1.89
N THR A 67 6.09 2.31 1.21
CA THR A 67 5.09 3.37 1.33
C THR A 67 4.46 3.67 -0.02
N VAL A 68 3.14 3.89 0.01
CA VAL A 68 2.39 4.41 -1.12
C VAL A 68 1.71 5.72 -0.75
N THR A 69 1.60 6.61 -1.73
CA THR A 69 0.84 7.85 -1.61
C THR A 69 -0.22 7.90 -2.69
N GLY A 70 -1.38 8.45 -2.37
CA GLY A 70 -2.49 8.59 -3.30
C GLY A 70 -3.24 9.90 -3.08
N SER A 71 -4.02 10.28 -4.09
CA SER A 71 -4.88 11.44 -4.05
C SER A 71 -6.27 11.09 -4.58
N ALA A 72 -7.26 11.90 -4.19
CA ALA A 72 -8.65 11.64 -4.53
C ALA A 72 -9.45 12.93 -4.65
N LEU A 73 -10.31 13.00 -5.67
CA LEU A 73 -11.30 14.06 -5.90
C LEU A 73 -12.70 13.42 -5.96
N VAL A 74 -13.15 12.88 -4.83
CA VAL A 74 -14.43 12.15 -4.74
C VAL A 74 -15.61 13.05 -4.38
N ALA A 75 -16.81 12.69 -4.85
CA ALA A 75 -18.05 13.35 -4.46
C ALA A 75 -18.39 13.10 -2.96
N ARG A 76 -19.22 13.97 -2.35
CA ARG A 76 -19.53 13.95 -0.91
C ARG A 76 -20.16 12.65 -0.37
N THR A 77 -20.72 11.80 -1.24
CA THR A 77 -21.34 10.51 -0.88
C THR A 77 -20.49 9.31 -1.27
N LYS A 78 -19.29 9.56 -1.77
CA LYS A 78 -18.36 8.55 -2.25
C LYS A 78 -17.16 8.48 -1.33
N THR A 79 -16.53 7.34 -1.34
CA THR A 79 -15.35 7.03 -0.54
C THR A 79 -14.23 6.56 -1.45
N TRP A 80 -13.01 6.75 -0.97
CA TRP A 80 -11.84 6.14 -1.55
C TRP A 80 -10.99 5.56 -0.44
N SER A 81 -10.12 4.62 -0.80
CA SER A 81 -9.21 4.02 0.14
C SER A 81 -7.85 3.72 -0.47
N ILE A 82 -6.82 3.71 0.38
CA ILE A 82 -5.44 3.37 0.02
C ILE A 82 -4.89 2.32 0.98
N ARG A 83 -4.16 1.35 0.44
CA ARG A 83 -3.49 0.30 1.19
C ARG A 83 -2.12 0.01 0.59
N ALA A 84 -1.11 -0.14 1.44
CA ALA A 84 0.22 -0.61 1.04
C ALA A 84 0.32 -2.13 1.22
N TYR A 85 1.19 -2.75 0.44
CA TYR A 85 1.65 -4.12 0.67
C TYR A 85 3.16 -4.21 0.44
N VAL A 86 3.79 -5.15 1.13
CA VAL A 86 5.22 -5.45 1.04
C VAL A 86 5.41 -6.96 0.93
N VAL A 87 6.34 -7.39 0.09
CA VAL A 87 6.75 -8.78 -0.07
C VAL A 87 8.02 -8.99 0.73
N CYS A 88 7.96 -9.88 1.72
CA CYS A 88 9.03 -10.18 2.65
C CYS A 88 9.59 -11.57 2.38
N SER A 89 10.92 -11.73 2.49
CA SER A 89 11.53 -13.04 2.65
C SER A 89 11.13 -13.61 4.01
N ALA A 90 11.02 -14.93 4.13
CA ALA A 90 11.02 -15.61 5.43
C ALA A 90 12.42 -15.57 6.08
#